data_AF-A0A3M0JTB5-F1
#
_entry.id   AF-A0A3M0JTB5-F1
#
_cell.length_a   1.000
_cell.length_b   1.000
_cell.length_c   1.000
_cell.angle_alpha   90.00
_cell.angle_beta   90.00
_cell.angle_gamma   90.00
#
_symmetry.space_group_name_H-M   'P 1'
#
loop_
_entity.id
_entity.type
_entity.pdbx_description
1 polymer ?
#
loop_
_entity_poly.entity_id
_entity_poly.type
_entity_poly.pdbx_seq_one_letter_code
_entity_poly.pdbx_strand_id
1 'polypeptide(L)'
;MIRKLESQGVVSKARSPFNSPIWPVRKSSGEWRLTVDYRALNEVTPPLSAAVPDMLELQYELESKAAKWYATIDIANAFFSIPLAAECRAQFAFTWKGIQYTWNRLPQGWKHSPTICHGLIQTALEKGEAPEHLQYIDDIIVWGNTAGEVLEKGEKIIQILLKAGFAISEVK
;
A
#
# COMPACT_ATOMS: atom_id res chain seq x y z
N MET A 1 -19.54 -2.94 -4.55
CA MET A 1 -18.27 -2.18 -4.49
C MET A 1 -18.34 -1.05 -3.46
N ILE A 2 -18.96 0.11 -3.74
CA ILE A 2 -18.95 1.25 -2.80
C ILE A 2 -19.52 0.92 -1.41
N ARG A 3 -20.63 0.16 -1.34
CA ARG A 3 -21.23 -0.27 -0.05
C ARG A 3 -20.27 -1.09 0.82
N LYS A 4 -19.40 -1.89 0.21
CA LYS A 4 -18.38 -2.69 0.92
C LYS A 4 -17.30 -1.77 1.50
N LEU A 5 -16.84 -0.79 0.72
CA LEU A 5 -15.86 0.20 1.18
C LEU A 5 -16.43 1.07 2.30
N GLU A 6 -17.70 1.47 2.20
CA GLU A 6 -18.41 2.23 3.23
C GLU A 6 -18.59 1.41 4.51
N SER A 7 -19.04 0.14 4.43
CA SER A 7 -19.19 -0.73 5.60
C SER A 7 -17.86 -1.07 6.28
N GLN A 8 -16.75 -1.03 5.54
CA GLN A 8 -15.39 -1.21 6.07
C GLN A 8 -14.79 0.11 6.59
N GLY A 9 -15.52 1.23 6.49
CA GLY A 9 -15.04 2.55 6.89
C GLY A 9 -13.93 3.11 6.02
N VAL A 10 -13.67 2.54 4.83
CA VAL A 10 -12.64 2.99 3.88
C VAL A 10 -13.06 4.30 3.20
N VAL A 11 -14.36 4.49 2.99
CA VAL A 11 -14.95 5.72 2.45
C VAL A 11 -16.12 6.18 3.30
N SER A 12 -16.41 7.48 3.24
CA SER A 12 -17.60 8.10 3.83
C SER A 12 -18.28 9.00 2.79
N LYS A 13 -19.59 9.19 2.92
CA LYS A 13 -20.28 10.27 2.19
C LYS A 13 -19.68 11.62 2.58
N ALA A 14 -19.56 12.50 1.60
CA ALA A 14 -18.93 13.81 1.79
C ALA A 14 -19.72 14.92 1.09
N ARG A 15 -19.44 16.15 1.50
CA ARG A 15 -19.74 17.38 0.75
C ARG A 15 -18.45 18.16 0.65
N SER A 16 -17.79 18.04 -0.50
CA SER A 16 -16.48 18.62 -0.80
C SER A 16 -16.59 19.53 -2.01
N PRO A 17 -15.87 20.68 -2.02
CA PRO A 17 -15.74 21.51 -3.22
C PRO A 17 -14.92 20.82 -4.33
N PHE A 18 -14.19 19.74 -4.01
CA PHE A 18 -13.39 18.99 -4.96
C PHE A 18 -14.15 17.76 -5.49
N ASN A 19 -13.80 17.29 -6.69
CA ASN A 19 -14.29 16.02 -7.20
C ASN A 19 -13.39 15.47 -8.30
N SER A 20 -12.90 14.23 -8.14
CA SER A 20 -12.19 13.48 -9.17
C SER A 20 -13.11 12.46 -9.86
N PRO A 21 -12.95 12.23 -11.18
CA PRO A 21 -13.74 11.22 -11.88
C PRO A 21 -13.31 9.81 -11.46
N ILE A 22 -14.27 8.88 -11.50
CA ILE A 22 -14.01 7.46 -11.28
C ILE A 22 -13.58 6.77 -12.58
N TRP A 23 -12.65 5.83 -12.48
CA TRP A 23 -12.20 4.98 -13.59
C TRP A 23 -12.21 3.51 -13.16
N PRO A 24 -13.30 2.76 -13.35
CA PRO A 24 -13.34 1.36 -12.96
C PRO A 24 -12.34 0.52 -13.77
N VAL A 25 -11.48 -0.24 -13.09
CA VAL A 25 -10.53 -1.16 -13.74
C VAL A 25 -10.98 -2.59 -13.50
N ARG A 26 -11.01 -3.40 -14.56
CA ARG A 26 -11.30 -4.83 -14.47
C ARG A 26 -10.01 -5.61 -14.25
N LYS A 27 -9.94 -6.40 -13.19
CA LYS A 27 -8.83 -7.32 -12.92
C LYS A 27 -8.90 -8.53 -13.86
N SER A 28 -7.75 -9.22 -14.02
CA SER A 28 -7.67 -10.52 -14.70
C SER A 28 -8.58 -11.58 -14.07
N SER A 29 -8.82 -11.50 -12.76
CA SER A 29 -9.79 -12.33 -12.03
C SER A 29 -11.26 -12.08 -12.41
N GLY A 30 -11.55 -11.05 -13.21
CA GLY A 30 -12.90 -10.65 -13.59
C GLY A 30 -13.56 -9.67 -12.62
N GLU A 31 -12.95 -9.41 -11.45
CA GLU A 31 -13.44 -8.45 -10.46
C GLU A 31 -13.23 -6.99 -10.89
N TRP A 32 -14.14 -6.10 -10.47
CA TRP A 32 -14.00 -4.65 -10.67
C TRP A 32 -13.32 -3.98 -9.46
N ARG A 33 -12.35 -3.12 -9.75
CA ARG A 33 -11.70 -2.23 -8.78
C ARG A 33 -12.16 -0.79 -9.03
N LEU A 34 -12.59 -0.12 -7.97
CA LEU A 34 -12.84 1.33 -8.01
C LEU A 34 -11.48 2.02 -8.03
N THR A 35 -11.15 2.68 -9.14
CA THR A 35 -10.03 3.63 -9.16
C THR A 35 -10.58 5.03 -9.37
N VAL A 36 -9.87 6.02 -8.84
CA VAL A 36 -10.22 7.44 -8.96
C VAL A 36 -9.07 8.11 -9.69
N ASP A 37 -9.39 8.92 -10.69
CA ASP A 37 -8.40 9.60 -11.51
C ASP A 37 -7.92 10.87 -10.79
N TYR A 38 -6.77 10.74 -10.13
CA TYR A 38 -6.12 11.83 -9.43
C TYR A 38 -5.09 12.59 -10.27
N ARG A 39 -5.07 12.43 -11.62
CA ARG A 39 -4.07 13.14 -12.46
C ARG A 39 -4.01 14.64 -12.18
N ALA A 40 -5.16 15.33 -12.20
CA ALA A 40 -5.22 16.77 -11.91
C ALA A 40 -4.72 17.13 -10.49
N LEU A 41 -5.03 16.30 -9.49
CA LEU A 41 -4.55 16.49 -8.12
C LEU A 41 -3.04 16.24 -8.04
N ASN A 42 -2.53 15.23 -8.74
CA ASN A 42 -1.13 14.85 -8.74
C ASN A 42 -0.25 15.94 -9.37
N GLU A 43 -0.72 16.63 -10.42
CA GLU A 43 0.00 17.74 -11.06
C GLU A 43 0.26 18.91 -10.10
N VAL A 44 -0.74 19.27 -9.28
CA VAL A 44 -0.63 20.40 -8.34
C VAL A 44 -0.06 20.02 -6.97
N THR A 45 0.09 18.73 -6.69
CA THR A 45 0.67 18.25 -5.44
C THR A 45 2.19 18.51 -5.46
N PRO A 46 2.81 19.18 -4.48
CA PRO A 46 4.27 19.34 -4.43
C PRO A 46 4.99 17.99 -4.37
N PRO A 47 6.22 17.86 -4.91
CA PRO A 47 7.00 16.64 -4.77
C PRO A 47 7.28 16.33 -3.29
N LEU A 48 7.22 15.05 -2.95
CA LEU A 48 7.66 14.51 -1.66
C LEU A 48 8.99 13.80 -1.90
N SER A 49 9.93 13.90 -0.96
CA SER A 49 11.19 13.15 -1.04
C SER A 49 10.90 11.67 -1.24
N ALA A 50 11.53 11.05 -2.23
CA ALA A 50 11.31 9.64 -2.51
C ALA A 50 11.93 8.80 -1.38
N ALA A 51 11.09 8.06 -0.68
CA ALA A 51 11.51 7.02 0.27
C ALA A 51 11.60 5.64 -0.41
N VAL A 52 10.99 5.47 -1.59
CA VAL A 52 10.99 4.19 -2.31
C VAL A 52 12.34 4.04 -3.03
N PRO A 53 13.07 2.94 -2.83
CA PRO A 53 14.32 2.67 -3.52
C PRO A 53 14.14 2.58 -5.04
N ASP A 54 15.21 2.85 -5.78
CA ASP A 54 15.21 2.64 -7.23
C ASP A 54 15.11 1.14 -7.56
N MET A 55 14.34 0.82 -8.61
CA MET A 55 14.09 -0.59 -8.97
C MET A 55 15.36 -1.31 -9.44
N LEU A 56 16.28 -0.59 -10.11
CA LEU A 56 17.53 -1.17 -10.56
C LEU A 56 18.47 -1.46 -9.37
N GLU A 57 18.49 -0.56 -8.38
CA GLU A 57 19.22 -0.77 -7.13
C GLU A 57 18.70 -1.99 -6.37
N LEU A 58 17.37 -2.11 -6.22
CA LEU A 58 16.74 -3.28 -5.59
C LEU A 58 17.02 -4.57 -6.33
N GLN A 59 16.99 -4.54 -7.66
CA GLN A 59 17.32 -5.72 -8.48
C GLN A 59 18.77 -6.14 -8.26
N TYR A 60 19.71 -5.20 -8.32
CA TYR A 60 21.12 -5.49 -8.07
C TYR A 60 21.35 -6.05 -6.66
N GLU A 61 20.70 -5.47 -5.66
CA GLU A 61 20.79 -5.95 -4.30
C GLU A 61 20.25 -7.38 -4.17
N LEU A 62 19.08 -7.67 -4.75
CA LEU A 62 18.49 -9.01 -4.74
C LEU A 62 19.41 -10.05 -5.40
N GLU A 63 19.96 -9.73 -6.57
CA GLU A 63 20.90 -10.60 -7.30
C GLU A 63 22.18 -10.86 -6.50
N SER A 64 22.62 -9.90 -5.68
CA SER A 64 23.81 -10.02 -4.85
C SER A 64 23.67 -10.98 -3.65
N LYS A 65 22.45 -11.27 -3.18
CA LYS A 65 22.24 -12.07 -1.96
C LYS A 65 22.62 -13.54 -2.12
N ALA A 66 22.78 -14.04 -3.35
CA ALA A 66 23.22 -15.40 -3.70
C ALA A 66 22.53 -16.52 -2.89
N ALA A 67 21.26 -16.31 -2.50
CA ALA A 67 20.51 -17.22 -1.65
C ALA A 67 19.87 -18.35 -2.45
N LYS A 68 19.60 -19.48 -1.79
CA LYS A 68 18.96 -20.65 -2.40
C LYS A 68 17.43 -20.58 -2.36
N TRP A 69 16.88 -19.89 -1.36
CA TRP A 69 15.46 -19.78 -1.10
C TRP A 69 15.08 -18.32 -0.95
N TYR A 70 13.95 -17.96 -1.53
CA TYR A 70 13.31 -16.66 -1.42
C TYR A 70 11.83 -16.87 -1.10
N ALA A 71 11.24 -15.95 -0.36
CA ALA A 71 9.81 -15.87 -0.19
C ALA A 71 9.37 -14.40 -0.25
N THR A 72 8.15 -14.19 -0.73
CA THR A 72 7.54 -12.87 -0.83
C THR A 72 6.34 -12.78 0.09
N ILE A 73 6.25 -11.66 0.81
CA ILE A 73 5.14 -11.31 1.69
C ILE A 73 4.41 -10.13 1.05
N ASP A 74 3.14 -10.34 0.71
CA ASP A 74 2.26 -9.30 0.15
C ASP A 74 1.36 -8.71 1.24
N ILE A 75 1.43 -7.39 1.41
CA ILE A 75 0.62 -6.67 2.40
C ILE A 75 -0.74 -6.32 1.79
N ALA A 76 -1.78 -7.04 2.23
CA ALA A 76 -3.15 -6.87 1.77
C ALA A 76 -3.67 -5.43 1.94
N ASN A 77 -3.94 -4.76 0.82
CA ASN A 77 -4.52 -3.42 0.82
C ASN A 77 -3.73 -2.44 1.71
N ALA A 78 -2.40 -2.46 1.63
CA ALA A 78 -1.51 -1.67 2.49
C ALA A 78 -1.95 -0.20 2.63
N PHE A 79 -2.33 0.45 1.52
CA PHE A 79 -2.83 1.83 1.55
C PHE A 79 -4.10 1.99 2.39
N PHE A 80 -5.04 1.04 2.32
CA PHE A 80 -6.27 1.11 3.11
C PHE A 80 -6.06 0.81 4.61
N SER A 81 -4.89 0.28 4.99
CA SER A 81 -4.50 0.16 6.40
C SER A 81 -4.14 1.52 6.99
N ILE A 82 -3.74 2.49 6.17
CA ILE A 82 -3.24 3.79 6.61
C ILE A 82 -4.41 4.78 6.74
N PRO A 83 -4.71 5.32 7.94
CA PRO A 83 -5.74 6.34 8.11
C PRO A 83 -5.35 7.64 7.40
N LEU A 84 -6.34 8.28 6.78
CA LEU A 84 -6.19 9.60 6.20
C LEU A 84 -6.70 10.66 7.17
N ALA A 85 -5.86 11.66 7.45
CA ALA A 85 -6.18 12.81 8.27
C ALA A 85 -7.45 13.51 7.75
N ALA A 86 -8.34 13.92 8.65
CA ALA A 86 -9.69 14.40 8.33
C ALA A 86 -9.67 15.64 7.44
N GLU A 87 -8.74 16.55 7.72
CA GLU A 87 -8.45 17.78 6.99
C GLU A 87 -8.04 17.53 5.54
N CYS A 88 -7.39 16.41 5.25
CA CYS A 88 -6.95 16.07 3.89
C CYS A 88 -8.07 15.43 3.07
N ARG A 89 -9.14 14.90 3.69
CA ARG A 89 -10.13 14.07 2.97
C ARG A 89 -10.85 14.84 1.88
N ALA A 90 -11.10 16.13 2.04
CA ALA A 90 -11.87 16.90 1.06
C ALA A 90 -11.29 16.80 -0.37
N GLN A 91 -9.97 16.85 -0.52
CA GLN A 91 -9.31 16.85 -1.84
C GLN A 91 -9.42 15.51 -2.59
N PHE A 92 -9.76 14.43 -1.89
CA PHE A 92 -9.88 13.08 -2.46
C PHE A 92 -11.33 12.67 -2.74
N ALA A 93 -12.24 13.65 -2.82
CA ALA A 93 -13.63 13.37 -3.07
C ALA A 93 -13.89 12.88 -4.51
N PHE A 94 -14.86 12.01 -4.67
CA PHE A 94 -15.33 11.49 -5.96
C PHE A 94 -16.83 11.22 -5.92
N THR A 95 -17.47 11.17 -7.09
CA THR A 95 -18.92 10.94 -7.19
C THR A 95 -19.23 9.55 -7.72
N TRP A 96 -20.07 8.81 -6.99
CA TRP A 96 -20.59 7.51 -7.39
C TRP A 96 -22.12 7.55 -7.40
N LYS A 97 -22.72 7.35 -8.58
CA LYS A 97 -24.19 7.34 -8.79
C LYS A 97 -24.90 8.54 -8.14
N GLY A 98 -24.37 9.75 -8.37
CA GLY A 98 -24.95 11.00 -7.88
C GLY A 98 -24.71 11.31 -6.40
N ILE A 99 -23.97 10.46 -5.68
CA ILE A 99 -23.60 10.69 -4.28
C ILE A 99 -22.09 10.90 -4.22
N GLN A 100 -21.66 11.97 -3.55
CA GLN A 100 -20.25 12.26 -3.33
C GLN A 100 -19.72 11.50 -2.12
N TYR A 101 -18.55 10.91 -2.27
CA TYR A 101 -17.80 10.19 -1.25
C TYR A 101 -16.40 10.76 -1.14
N THR A 102 -15.74 10.48 -0.02
CA THR A 102 -14.29 10.67 0.14
C THR A 102 -13.67 9.47 0.85
N TRP A 103 -12.36 9.33 0.74
CA TRP A 103 -11.58 8.31 1.41
C TRP A 103 -11.30 8.69 2.87
N ASN A 104 -11.44 7.72 3.77
CA ASN A 104 -10.96 7.81 5.16
C ASN A 104 -9.58 7.17 5.35
N ARG A 105 -9.09 6.50 4.31
CA ARG A 105 -7.80 5.80 4.25
C ARG A 105 -6.99 6.30 3.06
N LEU A 106 -5.71 6.01 3.03
CA LEU A 106 -4.83 6.45 1.95
C LEU A 106 -5.35 5.92 0.59
N PRO A 107 -5.62 6.80 -0.39
CA PRO A 107 -6.30 6.41 -1.62
C PRO A 107 -5.33 5.85 -2.67
N GLN A 108 -5.78 4.85 -3.43
CA GLN A 108 -5.06 4.41 -4.64
C GLN A 108 -5.09 5.50 -5.72
N GLY A 109 -3.99 5.68 -6.44
CA GLY A 109 -3.85 6.64 -7.55
C GLY A 109 -3.31 8.02 -7.16
N TRP A 110 -3.23 8.34 -5.87
CA TRP A 110 -2.54 9.56 -5.41
C TRP A 110 -1.03 9.32 -5.32
N LYS A 111 -0.25 10.25 -5.91
CA LYS A 111 1.19 10.04 -6.16
C LYS A 111 2.05 9.84 -4.92
N HIS A 112 1.65 10.36 -3.76
CA HIS A 112 2.41 10.19 -2.52
C HIS A 112 2.05 8.93 -1.74
N SER A 113 0.98 8.22 -2.14
CA SER A 113 0.53 7.03 -1.41
C SER A 113 1.61 5.94 -1.34
N PRO A 114 2.33 5.61 -2.43
CA PRO A 114 3.42 4.64 -2.38
C PRO A 114 4.51 5.04 -1.39
N THR A 115 4.98 6.29 -1.45
CA THR A 115 6.06 6.81 -0.58
C THR A 115 5.66 6.79 0.90
N ILE A 116 4.45 7.26 1.22
CA ILE A 116 3.94 7.24 2.59
C ILE A 116 3.80 5.80 3.10
N CYS A 117 3.26 4.91 2.27
CA CYS A 117 3.09 3.51 2.63
C CYS A 117 4.43 2.83 2.88
N HIS A 118 5.38 2.99 1.96
CA HIS A 118 6.72 2.44 2.06
C HIS A 118 7.41 2.88 3.35
N GLY A 119 7.44 4.19 3.63
CA GLY A 119 8.10 4.73 4.82
C GLY A 119 7.45 4.27 6.14
N LEU A 120 6.12 4.10 6.18
CA LEU A 120 5.43 3.58 7.36
C LEU A 120 5.72 2.11 7.61
N ILE A 121 5.76 1.29 6.55
CA ILE A 121 6.15 -0.12 6.64
C ILE A 121 7.60 -0.23 7.08
N GLN A 122 8.51 0.53 6.46
CA GLN A 122 9.92 0.57 6.82
C GLN A 122 10.10 0.92 8.30
N THR A 123 9.44 1.98 8.77
CA THR A 123 9.48 2.40 10.18
C THR A 123 8.99 1.29 11.11
N ALA A 124 7.97 0.53 10.71
CA ALA A 124 7.46 -0.59 11.51
C ALA A 124 8.47 -1.73 11.58
N LEU A 125 9.10 -2.07 10.45
CA LEU A 125 10.12 -3.12 10.35
C LEU A 125 11.37 -2.77 11.17
N GLU A 126 11.84 -1.52 11.10
CA GLU A 126 12.96 -1.02 11.91
C GLU A 126 12.66 -1.10 13.41
N LYS A 127 11.50 -0.59 13.85
CA LYS A 127 11.08 -0.65 15.27
C LYS A 127 10.89 -2.08 15.78
N GLY A 128 10.53 -3.00 14.89
CA GLY A 128 10.32 -4.41 15.20
C GLY A 128 11.61 -5.25 15.13
N GLU A 129 12.75 -4.64 14.81
CA GLU A 129 14.03 -5.32 14.57
C GLU A 129 13.85 -6.46 13.56
N ALA A 130 13.22 -6.13 12.43
CA ALA A 130 12.98 -7.08 11.35
C ALA A 130 14.32 -7.72 10.90
N PRO A 131 14.31 -9.01 10.55
CA PRO A 131 15.47 -9.65 9.94
C PRO A 131 15.79 -9.00 8.60
N GLU A 132 16.95 -9.32 8.04
CA GLU A 132 17.36 -8.81 6.70
C GLU A 132 16.26 -9.11 5.66
N HIS A 133 15.86 -8.07 4.93
CA HIS A 133 14.78 -8.11 3.94
C HIS A 133 14.96 -7.01 2.89
N LEU A 134 14.26 -7.15 1.77
CA LEU A 134 14.09 -6.10 0.76
C LEU A 134 12.63 -5.70 0.76
N GLN A 135 12.40 -4.39 0.63
CA GLN A 135 11.05 -3.84 0.61
C GLN A 135 10.86 -3.00 -0.65
N TYR A 136 9.73 -3.21 -1.34
CA TYR A 136 9.26 -2.34 -2.41
C TYR A 136 7.78 -2.01 -2.18
N ILE A 137 7.52 -0.79 -1.72
CA ILE A 137 6.17 -0.34 -1.32
C ILE A 137 5.52 -1.32 -0.33
N ASP A 138 4.63 -2.20 -0.80
CA ASP A 138 3.85 -3.19 -0.05
C ASP A 138 4.32 -4.65 -0.24
N ASP A 139 5.34 -4.87 -1.07
CA ASP A 139 6.02 -6.16 -1.24
C ASP A 139 7.27 -6.24 -0.35
N ILE A 140 7.43 -7.37 0.36
CA ILE A 140 8.64 -7.68 1.13
C ILE A 140 9.21 -9.01 0.67
N ILE A 141 10.51 -9.03 0.37
CA ILE A 141 11.25 -10.22 0.00
C ILE A 141 12.20 -10.60 1.14
N VAL A 142 12.17 -11.87 1.51
CA VAL A 142 13.12 -12.49 2.46
C VAL A 142 13.85 -13.62 1.76
N TRP A 143 15.07 -13.91 2.20
CA TRP A 143 15.93 -14.93 1.60
C TRP A 143 16.75 -15.70 2.63
N GLY A 144 17.27 -16.85 2.22
CA GLY A 144 18.05 -17.74 3.06
C GLY A 144 18.62 -18.94 2.31
N ASN A 145 19.44 -19.72 3.01
CA ASN A 145 20.05 -20.93 2.47
C ASN A 145 19.19 -22.18 2.65
N THR A 146 18.20 -22.11 3.55
CA THR A 146 17.23 -23.18 3.79
C THR A 146 15.81 -22.61 3.80
N ALA A 147 14.82 -23.44 3.44
CA ALA A 147 13.42 -23.03 3.50
C ALA A 147 12.97 -22.70 4.94
N GLY A 148 13.49 -23.40 5.95
CA GLY A 148 13.16 -23.15 7.36
C GLY A 148 13.59 -21.77 7.84
N GLU A 149 14.79 -21.34 7.47
CA GLU A 149 15.31 -19.99 7.76
C GLU A 149 14.42 -18.89 7.14
N VAL A 150 14.02 -19.08 5.88
CA VAL A 150 13.17 -18.12 5.17
C VAL A 150 11.79 -18.02 5.81
N LEU A 151 11.22 -19.17 6.23
CA LEU A 151 9.94 -19.22 6.92
C LEU A 151 10.00 -18.49 8.26
N GLU A 152 11.02 -18.74 9.08
CA GLU A 152 11.21 -18.06 10.37
C GLU A 152 11.35 -16.54 10.20
N LYS A 153 12.15 -16.10 9.22
CA LYS A 153 12.28 -14.67 8.89
C LYS A 153 10.93 -14.07 8.48
N GLY A 154 10.19 -14.77 7.62
CA GLY A 154 8.89 -14.33 7.15
C GLY A 154 7.86 -14.22 8.27
N GLU A 155 7.80 -15.22 9.15
CA GLU A 155 6.93 -15.21 10.33
C GLU A 155 7.24 -14.02 11.25
N LYS A 156 8.53 -13.74 11.52
CA LYS A 156 8.92 -12.57 12.33
C LYS A 156 8.45 -11.26 11.70
N ILE A 157 8.64 -11.08 10.39
CA ILE A 157 8.18 -9.89 9.66
C ILE A 157 6.65 -9.75 9.75
N ILE A 158 5.91 -10.83 9.51
CA ILE A 158 4.45 -10.83 9.60
C ILE A 158 3.98 -10.39 10.99
N GLN A 159 4.60 -10.89 12.05
CA GLN A 159 4.26 -10.49 13.41
C GLN A 159 4.50 -9.00 13.67
N ILE A 160 5.59 -8.43 13.12
CA ILE A 160 5.88 -7.00 13.23
C ILE A 160 4.79 -6.18 12.52
N LEU A 161 4.44 -6.55 11.28
CA LEU A 161 3.46 -5.85 10.48
C LEU A 161 2.05 -5.91 11.08
N LEU A 162 1.65 -7.08 11.59
CA LEU A 162 0.36 -7.26 12.27
C LEU A 162 0.29 -6.38 13.53
N LYS A 163 1.36 -6.31 14.34
CA LYS A 163 1.43 -5.42 15.50
C LYS A 163 1.36 -3.95 15.12
N ALA A 164 1.89 -3.58 13.95
CA ALA A 164 1.80 -2.22 13.40
C ALA A 164 0.44 -1.90 12.75
N GLY A 165 -0.48 -2.88 12.66
CA GLY A 165 -1.83 -2.69 12.13
C GLY A 165 -1.98 -2.89 10.63
N PHE A 166 -0.98 -3.47 9.96
CA PHE A 166 -1.09 -3.87 8.55
C PHE A 166 -1.75 -5.24 8.41
N ALA A 167 -2.54 -5.42 7.35
CA ALA A 167 -3.12 -6.71 6.99
C ALA A 167 -2.23 -7.44 5.97
N ILE A 168 -2.15 -8.77 6.07
CA ILE A 168 -1.33 -9.63 5.18
C ILE A 168 -2.25 -10.47 4.31
N SER A 169 -1.95 -10.61 3.00
CA SER A 169 -2.81 -11.32 2.06
C SER A 169 -2.44 -12.80 1.94
N GLU A 170 -1.16 -13.07 1.68
CA GLU A 170 -0.60 -14.39 1.38
C GLU A 170 0.94 -14.32 1.52
N VAL A 171 1.54 -15.46 1.90
CA VAL A 171 3.00 -15.69 1.78
C VAL A 171 3.19 -16.61 0.59
N LYS A 172 4.07 -16.24 -0.36
CA LYS A 172 4.33 -16.99 -1.59
C LYS A 172 5.79 -17.40 -1.69
#